data_AF-A0A1B6FMI5-F1
#
_entry.id   AF-A0A1B6FMI5-F1
#
_cell.length_a   1.000
_cell.length_b   1.000
_cell.length_c   1.000
_cell.angle_alpha   90.00
_cell.angle_beta   90.00
_cell.angle_gamma   90.00
#
_symmetry.space_group_name_H-M   'P 1'
#
loop_
_entity.id
_entity.type
_entity.pdbx_description
1 polymer ?
#
loop_
_entity_poly.entity_id
_entity_poly.type
_entity_poly.pdbx_seq_one_letter_code
_entity_poly.pdbx_strand_id
1 'polypeptide(L)'
;HLRELYLHNNLISFISNLTLVPLHSLEILRLDGNRLATFPVWQLTLNSYLVEISLGNNQWSCRCKFLQELQIWVSDNRHKVIDSDEIWCLSNDTKPPHRRRVDFNNTACSDFYSGSSVIQSLMVSDYLPTMIVILSAFIIVVFLTVIIFIFRDSVRIWLYSRYGIRLFHFKAASAKYYGEDREKLYDGYVVYSPKDEEFVLQSIVAELEHGNPSFQLCLHYRDLPHHAVTSNSPYMQHTTSPVVVEAAEASRRVIMVLSRNFLQTEWSRFEFRSALHEALKGRIFKLVLVEEGSILPEAELDPDLRPYLKTGARVRWGEKRFWERLRYVMPSADSQRKSCNYRRNIN
;
A
#
# COMPACT_ATOMS: atom_id res chain seq x y z
N HIS A 1 -60.93 17.69 -39.60
CA HIS A 1 -60.99 18.02 -38.15
C HIS A 1 -61.74 16.91 -37.43
N LEU A 2 -61.04 15.82 -37.10
CA LEU A 2 -61.62 14.73 -36.32
C LEU A 2 -61.44 15.06 -34.83
N ARG A 3 -62.53 15.08 -34.07
CA ARG A 3 -62.52 15.40 -32.62
C ARG A 3 -62.74 14.18 -31.75
N GLU A 4 -63.61 13.27 -32.18
CA GLU A 4 -63.94 12.08 -31.40
C GLU A 4 -63.68 10.85 -32.27
N LEU A 5 -62.98 9.87 -31.70
CA LEU A 5 -62.64 8.63 -32.38
C LEU A 5 -63.00 7.44 -31.49
N TYR A 6 -64.08 6.76 -31.87
CA TYR A 6 -64.60 5.59 -31.17
C TYR A 6 -64.18 4.30 -31.88
N LEU A 7 -63.22 3.57 -31.31
CA LEU A 7 -62.71 2.30 -31.83
C LEU A 7 -62.91 1.13 -30.86
N HIS A 8 -63.71 1.32 -29.81
CA HIS A 8 -63.93 0.35 -28.75
C HIS A 8 -64.69 -0.90 -29.23
N ASN A 9 -64.55 -2.02 -28.51
CA ASN A 9 -65.23 -3.30 -28.76
C ASN A 9 -65.04 -3.85 -30.19
N ASN A 10 -63.84 -3.68 -30.74
CA ASN A 10 -63.47 -4.24 -32.04
C ASN A 10 -62.41 -5.35 -31.87
N LEU A 11 -61.91 -5.86 -32.99
CA LEU A 11 -60.87 -6.89 -33.02
C LEU A 11 -59.48 -6.31 -33.35
N ILE A 12 -59.25 -5.03 -33.01
CA ILE A 12 -58.00 -4.34 -33.37
C ILE A 12 -56.86 -4.92 -32.54
N SER A 13 -55.85 -5.48 -33.21
CA SER A 13 -54.66 -6.06 -32.57
C SER A 13 -53.42 -5.17 -32.68
N PHE A 14 -53.40 -4.24 -33.64
CA PHE A 14 -52.26 -3.38 -33.93
C PHE A 14 -52.72 -2.01 -34.42
N ILE A 15 -52.07 -0.96 -33.91
CA ILE A 15 -52.20 0.42 -34.38
C ILE A 15 -50.78 0.92 -34.63
N SER A 16 -50.53 1.50 -35.81
CA SER A 16 -49.22 2.06 -36.11
C SER A 16 -48.97 3.31 -35.27
N ASN A 17 -47.72 3.48 -34.84
CA ASN A 17 -47.23 4.65 -34.11
C ASN A 17 -47.53 5.99 -34.79
N LEU A 18 -47.67 6.01 -36.12
CA LEU A 18 -47.94 7.23 -36.89
C LEU A 18 -49.44 7.48 -37.13
N THR A 19 -50.33 6.53 -36.85
CA THR A 19 -51.76 6.62 -37.23
C THR A 19 -52.48 7.78 -36.55
N LEU A 20 -52.18 8.06 -35.28
CA LEU A 20 -52.89 9.07 -34.48
C LEU A 20 -52.16 10.42 -34.37
N VAL A 21 -50.90 10.48 -34.83
CA VAL A 21 -50.05 11.69 -34.75
C VAL A 21 -50.64 12.89 -35.51
N PRO A 22 -51.21 12.76 -36.73
CA PRO A 22 -51.75 13.90 -37.47
C PRO A 22 -53.08 14.44 -36.91
N LEU A 23 -53.71 13.74 -35.95
CA LEU A 23 -55.04 14.09 -35.43
C LEU A 23 -54.94 15.17 -34.34
N HIS A 24 -54.51 16.37 -34.71
CA HIS A 24 -54.27 17.45 -33.76
C HIS A 24 -55.52 17.96 -33.03
N SER A 25 -56.71 17.79 -33.60
CA SER A 25 -57.98 18.23 -33.00
C SER A 25 -58.68 17.14 -32.17
N LEU A 26 -58.03 16.00 -31.93
CA LEU A 26 -58.64 14.87 -31.23
C LEU A 26 -58.81 15.16 -29.74
N GLU A 27 -60.04 15.03 -29.25
CA GLU A 27 -60.49 15.30 -27.89
C GLU A 27 -60.81 14.00 -27.13
N ILE A 28 -61.46 13.03 -27.80
CA ILE A 28 -61.89 11.76 -27.22
C ILE A 28 -61.37 10.59 -28.05
N LEU A 29 -60.70 9.63 -27.40
CA LEU A 29 -60.20 8.40 -28.03
C LEU A 29 -60.63 7.16 -27.23
N ARG A 30 -61.49 6.32 -27.82
CA ARG A 30 -61.92 5.08 -27.19
C ARG A 30 -61.24 3.86 -27.81
N LEU A 31 -60.35 3.18 -27.08
CA LEU A 31 -59.63 1.97 -27.51
C LEU A 31 -59.97 0.72 -26.68
N ASP A 32 -60.89 0.83 -25.72
CA ASP A 32 -61.30 -0.25 -24.82
C ASP A 32 -61.91 -1.46 -25.54
N GLY A 33 -61.73 -2.66 -24.98
CA GLY A 33 -62.36 -3.88 -25.50
C GLY A 33 -61.80 -4.36 -26.85
N ASN A 34 -60.51 -4.10 -27.12
CA ASN A 34 -59.80 -4.56 -28.31
C ASN A 34 -58.80 -5.70 -27.98
N ARG A 35 -57.93 -6.06 -28.93
CA ARG A 35 -56.89 -7.09 -28.77
C ARG A 35 -55.48 -6.49 -28.80
N LEU A 36 -55.32 -5.24 -28.36
CA LEU A 36 -54.03 -4.57 -28.36
C LEU A 36 -53.10 -5.23 -27.33
N ALA A 37 -51.91 -5.64 -27.79
CA ALA A 37 -50.85 -6.14 -26.92
C ALA A 37 -49.78 -5.08 -26.64
N THR A 38 -49.47 -4.26 -27.64
CA THR A 38 -48.49 -3.17 -27.55
C THR A 38 -48.98 -2.00 -28.38
N PHE A 39 -49.05 -0.83 -27.76
CA PHE A 39 -49.35 0.44 -28.44
C PHE A 39 -48.64 1.56 -27.65
N PRO A 40 -47.81 2.40 -28.29
CA PRO A 40 -47.01 3.41 -27.60
C PRO A 40 -47.88 4.60 -27.14
N VAL A 41 -48.64 4.39 -26.07
CA VAL A 41 -49.61 5.38 -25.53
C VAL A 41 -48.96 6.72 -25.23
N TRP A 42 -47.68 6.72 -24.84
CA TRP A 42 -46.89 7.94 -24.61
C TRP A 42 -46.81 8.90 -25.79
N GLN A 43 -47.02 8.43 -27.02
CA GLN A 43 -47.08 9.29 -28.20
C GLN A 43 -48.34 10.16 -28.25
N LEU A 44 -49.41 9.79 -27.53
CA LEU A 44 -50.64 10.58 -27.43
C LEU A 44 -50.43 11.92 -26.71
N THR A 45 -49.28 12.10 -26.05
CA THR A 45 -48.84 13.40 -25.52
C THR A 45 -48.74 14.46 -26.63
N LEU A 46 -48.55 14.05 -27.90
CA LEU A 46 -48.54 14.95 -29.07
C LEU A 46 -49.95 15.46 -29.44
N ASN A 47 -51.01 14.80 -28.98
CA ASN A 47 -52.40 15.23 -29.17
C ASN A 47 -52.80 16.12 -27.97
N SER A 48 -52.41 17.40 -28.01
CA SER A 48 -52.57 18.34 -26.88
C SER A 48 -54.02 18.57 -26.43
N TYR A 49 -54.98 18.39 -27.34
CA TYR A 49 -56.41 18.55 -27.07
C TYR A 49 -57.08 17.28 -26.54
N LEU A 50 -56.34 16.16 -26.40
CA LEU A 50 -56.89 14.91 -25.90
C LEU A 50 -57.21 15.03 -24.41
N VAL A 51 -58.49 14.95 -24.07
CA VAL A 51 -59.03 15.06 -22.71
C VAL A 51 -59.44 13.70 -22.18
N GLU A 52 -59.94 12.81 -23.04
CA GLU A 52 -60.50 11.53 -22.65
C GLU A 52 -59.89 10.36 -23.44
N ILE A 53 -59.47 9.32 -22.71
CA ILE A 53 -59.01 8.07 -23.30
C ILE A 53 -59.52 6.84 -22.53
N SER A 54 -59.81 5.76 -23.26
CA SER A 54 -60.05 4.44 -22.70
C SER A 54 -59.08 3.40 -23.26
N LEU A 55 -58.51 2.58 -22.39
CA LEU A 55 -57.45 1.58 -22.71
C LEU A 55 -57.73 0.20 -22.11
N GLY A 56 -58.79 0.08 -21.32
CA GLY A 56 -59.19 -1.10 -20.58
C GLY A 56 -59.56 -2.27 -21.48
N ASN A 57 -59.63 -3.46 -20.87
CA ASN A 57 -60.06 -4.69 -21.54
C ASN A 57 -59.28 -5.01 -22.84
N ASN A 58 -57.99 -4.68 -22.88
CA ASN A 58 -57.03 -5.10 -23.90
C ASN A 58 -56.07 -6.17 -23.34
N GLN A 59 -55.28 -6.80 -24.22
CA GLN A 59 -54.35 -7.89 -23.87
C GLN A 59 -52.92 -7.36 -23.72
N TRP A 60 -52.73 -6.31 -22.93
CA TRP A 60 -51.46 -5.61 -22.82
C TRP A 60 -50.30 -6.53 -22.44
N SER A 61 -49.13 -6.31 -23.03
CA SER A 61 -47.92 -7.09 -22.77
C SER A 61 -47.44 -6.89 -21.33
N CYS A 62 -47.27 -7.96 -20.56
CA CYS A 62 -46.67 -7.90 -19.22
C CYS A 62 -45.13 -7.73 -19.22
N ARG A 63 -44.47 -7.57 -20.38
CA ARG A 63 -43.01 -7.34 -20.45
C ARG A 63 -42.64 -5.98 -19.88
N CYS A 64 -41.68 -5.91 -18.97
CA CYS A 64 -41.41 -4.66 -18.23
C CYS A 64 -41.04 -3.46 -19.11
N LYS A 65 -40.31 -3.67 -20.22
CA LYS A 65 -40.00 -2.56 -21.14
C LYS A 65 -41.24 -1.81 -21.64
N PHE A 66 -42.33 -2.53 -21.92
CA PHE A 66 -43.59 -1.93 -22.33
C PHE A 66 -44.41 -1.46 -21.13
N LEU A 67 -44.49 -2.31 -20.09
CA LEU A 67 -45.33 -2.06 -18.93
C LEU A 67 -44.89 -0.82 -18.14
N GLN A 68 -43.59 -0.58 -18.00
CA GLN A 68 -43.05 0.56 -17.29
C GLN A 68 -43.43 1.89 -17.96
N GLU A 69 -43.26 1.99 -19.29
CA GLU A 69 -43.65 3.18 -20.06
C GLU A 69 -45.17 3.42 -20.00
N LEU A 70 -45.96 2.36 -20.10
CA LEU A 70 -47.41 2.42 -19.93
C LEU A 70 -47.79 2.89 -18.51
N GLN A 71 -47.13 2.36 -17.48
CA GLN A 71 -47.38 2.72 -16.08
C GLN A 71 -47.08 4.19 -15.81
N ILE A 72 -45.92 4.68 -16.27
CA ILE A 72 -45.50 6.09 -16.12
C ILE A 72 -46.52 6.99 -16.80
N TRP A 73 -46.83 6.73 -18.08
CA TRP A 73 -47.74 7.59 -18.83
C TRP A 73 -49.16 7.62 -18.26
N VAL A 74 -49.71 6.45 -17.90
CA VAL A 74 -51.05 6.37 -17.30
C VAL A 74 -51.07 7.00 -15.90
N SER A 75 -49.99 6.91 -15.12
CA SER A 75 -49.88 7.58 -13.82
C SER A 75 -49.89 9.11 -13.99
N ASP A 76 -49.08 9.64 -14.91
CA ASP A 76 -49.01 11.07 -15.22
C ASP A 76 -50.32 11.61 -15.82
N ASN A 77 -51.02 10.79 -16.60
CA ASN A 77 -52.26 11.16 -17.30
C ASN A 77 -53.51 10.51 -16.68
N ARG A 78 -53.46 10.13 -15.40
CA ARG A 78 -54.56 9.38 -14.74
C ARG A 78 -55.92 10.08 -14.83
N HIS A 79 -55.92 11.41 -14.88
CA HIS A 79 -57.13 12.23 -15.03
C HIS A 79 -57.78 12.14 -16.42
N LYS A 80 -57.06 11.67 -17.45
CA LYS A 80 -57.56 11.48 -18.81
C LYS A 80 -58.04 10.05 -19.07
N VAL A 81 -57.50 9.08 -18.34
CA VAL A 81 -57.76 7.64 -18.53
C VAL A 81 -58.96 7.23 -17.70
N ILE A 82 -60.13 7.07 -18.32
CA ILE A 82 -61.38 6.79 -17.60
C ILE A 82 -61.38 5.39 -16.96
N ASP A 83 -60.82 4.42 -17.66
CA ASP A 83 -60.89 3.00 -17.31
C ASP A 83 -59.55 2.46 -16.79
N SER A 84 -58.79 3.29 -16.07
CA SER A 84 -57.48 2.91 -15.53
C SER A 84 -57.53 1.62 -14.70
N ASP A 85 -58.65 1.39 -14.02
CA ASP A 85 -58.87 0.21 -13.17
C ASP A 85 -59.08 -1.09 -13.95
N GLU A 86 -59.43 -0.99 -15.24
CA GLU A 86 -59.67 -2.11 -16.15
C GLU A 86 -58.49 -2.40 -17.07
N ILE A 87 -57.31 -1.84 -16.78
CA ILE A 87 -56.07 -2.12 -17.51
C ILE A 87 -55.40 -3.37 -16.90
N TRP A 88 -55.41 -4.45 -17.67
CA TRP A 88 -54.78 -5.72 -17.32
C TRP A 88 -53.68 -6.05 -18.31
N CYS A 89 -52.60 -6.65 -17.83
CA CYS A 89 -51.62 -7.27 -18.70
C CYS A 89 -51.83 -8.79 -18.74
N LEU A 90 -51.53 -9.40 -19.88
CA LEU A 90 -51.62 -10.84 -20.11
C LEU A 90 -50.24 -11.41 -20.45
N SER A 91 -49.80 -12.42 -19.70
CA SER A 91 -48.59 -13.19 -20.03
C SER A 91 -48.97 -14.54 -20.63
N ASN A 92 -48.60 -14.76 -21.89
CA ASN A 92 -48.83 -16.01 -22.60
C ASN A 92 -47.74 -17.07 -22.33
N ASP A 93 -46.68 -16.70 -21.60
CA ASP A 93 -45.54 -17.56 -21.32
C ASP A 93 -45.81 -18.54 -20.15
N THR A 94 -46.87 -18.32 -19.37
CA THR A 94 -47.33 -19.22 -18.30
C THR A 94 -48.51 -20.08 -18.75
N LYS A 95 -48.60 -21.32 -18.27
CA LYS A 95 -49.78 -22.19 -18.44
C LYS A 95 -50.40 -22.46 -17.07
N PRO A 96 -51.60 -21.93 -16.74
CA PRO A 96 -52.46 -21.07 -17.57
C PRO A 96 -51.91 -19.63 -17.76
N PRO A 97 -52.37 -18.90 -18.79
CA PRO A 97 -51.96 -17.52 -19.02
C PRO A 97 -52.36 -16.66 -17.83
N HIS A 98 -51.38 -15.94 -17.27
CA HIS A 98 -51.60 -15.15 -16.06
C HIS A 98 -52.06 -13.74 -16.43
N ARG A 99 -53.23 -13.34 -15.90
CA ARG A 99 -53.78 -11.99 -16.05
C ARG A 99 -53.52 -11.21 -14.76
N ARG A 100 -52.84 -10.06 -14.88
CA ARG A 100 -52.49 -9.21 -13.73
C ARG A 100 -53.03 -7.79 -13.95
N ARG A 101 -53.61 -7.20 -12.90
CA ARG A 101 -53.99 -5.79 -12.90
C ARG A 101 -52.73 -4.93 -12.83
N VAL A 102 -52.64 -3.91 -13.66
CA VAL A 102 -51.51 -2.98 -13.65
C VAL A 102 -51.66 -2.04 -12.45
N ASP A 103 -50.66 -2.01 -11.57
CA ASP A 103 -50.60 -1.04 -10.48
C ASP A 103 -49.87 0.21 -10.97
N PHE A 104 -50.56 1.36 -10.94
CA PHE A 104 -50.01 2.64 -11.39
C PHE A 104 -49.39 3.47 -10.25
N ASN A 105 -49.55 3.03 -9.00
CA ASN A 105 -48.97 3.70 -7.84
C ASN A 105 -47.49 3.30 -7.63
N ASN A 106 -47.08 2.15 -8.18
CA ASN A 106 -45.71 1.66 -8.11
C ASN A 106 -45.16 1.46 -9.52
N THR A 107 -44.20 2.31 -9.91
CA THR A 107 -43.55 2.29 -11.23
C THR A 107 -42.45 1.22 -11.35
N ALA A 108 -42.19 0.47 -10.27
CA ALA A 108 -41.28 -0.66 -10.29
C ALA A 108 -41.97 -1.90 -10.90
N CYS A 109 -41.59 -2.23 -12.13
CA CYS A 109 -42.03 -3.47 -12.78
C CYS A 109 -41.10 -4.63 -12.40
N SER A 110 -41.67 -5.73 -11.89
CA SER A 110 -40.99 -7.01 -11.71
C SER A 110 -41.30 -7.93 -12.90
N ASP A 111 -40.31 -8.18 -13.76
CA ASP A 111 -40.46 -9.18 -14.81
C ASP A 111 -40.63 -10.55 -14.13
N PHE A 112 -41.63 -11.34 -14.57
CA PHE A 112 -41.87 -12.69 -14.05
C PHE A 112 -40.67 -13.65 -14.30
N TYR A 113 -39.70 -13.23 -15.12
CA TYR A 113 -38.43 -13.91 -15.33
C TYR A 113 -37.41 -13.73 -14.18
N SER A 114 -37.65 -12.86 -13.19
CA SER A 114 -36.82 -12.77 -12.00
C SER A 114 -37.35 -13.67 -10.89
N GLY A 115 -37.18 -14.99 -11.05
CA GLY A 115 -37.19 -15.97 -9.95
C GLY A 115 -35.98 -15.84 -9.00
N SER A 116 -35.37 -14.66 -8.95
CA SER A 116 -34.28 -14.31 -8.05
C SER A 116 -34.36 -12.81 -7.78
N SER A 117 -34.81 -12.47 -6.57
CA SER A 117 -34.58 -11.20 -5.86
C SER A 117 -34.65 -9.89 -6.67
N VAL A 118 -35.64 -9.06 -6.31
CA VAL A 118 -35.84 -7.65 -6.70
C VAL A 118 -34.65 -6.71 -6.37
N ILE A 119 -33.50 -7.25 -5.98
CA ILE A 119 -32.26 -6.51 -5.71
C ILE A 119 -31.36 -6.47 -6.97
N GLN A 120 -31.63 -7.25 -8.02
CA GLN A 120 -30.62 -7.54 -9.04
C GLN A 120 -30.76 -6.86 -10.40
N SER A 121 -31.82 -6.09 -10.69
CA SER A 121 -32.01 -5.55 -12.06
C SER A 121 -31.78 -4.03 -12.22
N LEU A 122 -31.61 -3.25 -11.15
CA LEU A 122 -31.37 -1.80 -11.23
C LEU A 122 -29.95 -1.33 -10.87
N MET A 123 -29.05 -2.23 -10.45
CA MET A 123 -27.66 -1.85 -10.07
C MET A 123 -26.55 -2.79 -10.58
N VAL A 124 -26.86 -3.75 -11.46
CA VAL A 124 -25.92 -4.86 -11.75
C VAL A 124 -25.16 -4.74 -13.08
N SER A 125 -25.59 -3.91 -14.03
CA SER A 125 -24.87 -3.86 -15.32
C SER A 125 -23.57 -3.03 -15.27
N ASP A 126 -23.58 -1.84 -14.64
CA ASP A 126 -22.41 -0.94 -14.71
C ASP A 126 -21.62 -0.81 -13.40
N TYR A 127 -22.25 -1.05 -12.24
CA TYR A 127 -21.59 -0.90 -10.93
C TYR A 127 -20.87 -2.15 -10.43
N LEU A 128 -21.34 -3.35 -10.82
CA LEU A 128 -20.73 -4.61 -10.38
C LEU A 128 -19.30 -4.81 -10.93
N PRO A 129 -19.01 -4.60 -12.23
CA PRO A 129 -17.64 -4.71 -12.74
C PRO A 129 -16.72 -3.62 -12.18
N THR A 130 -17.21 -2.39 -11.97
CA THR A 130 -16.40 -1.30 -11.40
C THR A 130 -16.04 -1.56 -9.94
N MET A 131 -16.97 -2.09 -9.13
CA MET A 131 -16.68 -2.50 -7.75
C MET A 131 -15.65 -3.62 -7.67
N ILE A 132 -15.71 -4.61 -8.57
CA ILE A 132 -14.72 -5.70 -8.62
C ILE A 132 -13.32 -5.15 -8.97
N VAL A 133 -13.22 -4.22 -9.92
CA VAL A 133 -11.94 -3.59 -10.29
C VAL A 133 -11.37 -2.80 -9.11
N ILE A 134 -12.18 -2.03 -8.40
CA ILE A 134 -11.73 -1.26 -7.23
C ILE A 134 -11.28 -2.18 -6.10
N LEU A 135 -12.06 -3.23 -5.79
CA LEU A 135 -11.71 -4.19 -4.73
C LEU A 135 -10.46 -4.98 -5.07
N SER A 136 -10.30 -5.43 -6.32
CA SER A 136 -9.10 -6.15 -6.76
C SER A 136 -7.86 -5.23 -6.74
N ALA A 137 -7.98 -3.98 -7.19
CA ALA A 137 -6.91 -3.00 -7.09
C ALA A 137 -6.51 -2.74 -5.62
N PHE A 138 -7.48 -2.61 -4.72
CA PHE A 138 -7.23 -2.43 -3.29
C PHE A 138 -6.47 -3.63 -2.70
N ILE A 139 -6.89 -4.85 -3.01
CA ILE A 139 -6.22 -6.08 -2.55
C ILE A 139 -4.77 -6.13 -3.07
N ILE A 140 -4.53 -5.78 -4.33
CA ILE A 140 -3.18 -5.75 -4.92
C ILE A 140 -2.30 -4.73 -4.21
N VAL A 141 -2.81 -3.51 -3.94
CA VAL A 141 -2.06 -2.48 -3.22
C VAL A 141 -1.71 -2.97 -1.82
N VAL A 142 -2.66 -3.54 -1.07
CA VAL A 142 -2.41 -4.09 0.26
C VAL A 142 -1.35 -5.20 0.18
N PHE A 143 -1.45 -6.13 -0.76
CA PHE A 143 -0.48 -7.21 -0.94
C PHE A 143 0.93 -6.67 -1.24
N LEU A 144 1.06 -5.68 -2.13
CA LEU A 144 2.34 -5.04 -2.43
C LEU A 144 2.91 -4.32 -1.20
N THR A 145 2.08 -3.63 -0.41
CA THR A 145 2.54 -2.97 0.82
C THR A 145 3.03 -3.98 1.85
N VAL A 146 2.36 -5.13 1.98
CA VAL A 146 2.78 -6.23 2.87
C VAL A 146 4.09 -6.84 2.40
N ILE A 147 4.27 -7.09 1.10
CA ILE A 147 5.54 -7.55 0.53
C ILE A 147 6.65 -6.54 0.83
N ILE A 148 6.42 -5.26 0.54
CA ILE A 148 7.40 -4.20 0.81
C ILE A 148 7.73 -4.14 2.30
N PHE A 149 6.74 -4.34 3.18
CA PHE A 149 6.95 -4.34 4.63
C PHE A 149 7.76 -5.55 5.10
N ILE A 150 7.44 -6.76 4.63
CA ILE A 150 8.15 -8.00 4.95
C ILE A 150 9.60 -7.92 4.46
N PHE A 151 9.79 -7.48 3.21
CA PHE A 151 11.11 -7.40 2.60
C PHE A 151 11.79 -6.05 2.81
N ARG A 152 11.27 -5.17 3.68
CA ARG A 152 11.72 -3.78 3.80
C ARG A 152 13.24 -3.67 3.96
N ASP A 153 13.84 -4.56 4.76
CA ASP A 153 15.26 -4.49 5.08
C ASP A 153 16.10 -5.03 3.92
N SER A 154 15.65 -6.10 3.26
CA SER A 154 16.25 -6.62 2.02
C SER A 154 16.14 -5.62 0.86
N VAL A 155 15.00 -4.93 0.73
CA VAL A 155 14.75 -3.89 -0.27
C VAL A 155 15.58 -2.65 0.02
N ARG A 156 15.72 -2.22 1.29
CA ARG A 156 16.61 -1.11 1.69
C ARG A 156 18.05 -1.38 1.29
N ILE A 157 18.57 -2.58 1.59
CA ILE A 157 19.95 -2.97 1.24
C ILE A 157 20.11 -3.03 -0.28
N TRP A 158 19.14 -3.61 -0.98
CA TRP A 158 19.15 -3.67 -2.44
C TRP A 158 19.11 -2.29 -3.09
N LEU A 159 18.26 -1.39 -2.59
CA LEU A 159 18.14 -0.02 -3.09
C LEU A 159 19.43 0.77 -2.86
N TYR A 160 20.09 0.56 -1.72
CA TYR A 160 21.40 1.14 -1.46
C TYR A 160 22.48 0.57 -2.39
N SER A 161 22.55 -0.75 -2.56
CA SER A 161 23.52 -1.40 -3.45
C SER A 161 23.37 -0.92 -4.91
N ARG A 162 22.12 -0.78 -5.38
CA ARG A 162 21.85 -0.46 -6.80
C ARG A 162 21.79 1.03 -7.12
N TYR A 163 21.22 1.84 -6.22
CA TYR A 163 20.93 3.26 -6.47
C TYR A 163 21.63 4.20 -5.48
N GLY A 164 22.31 3.67 -4.45
CA GLY A 164 22.98 4.49 -3.42
C GLY A 164 22.03 5.19 -2.43
N ILE A 165 20.71 4.98 -2.55
CA ILE A 165 19.69 5.66 -1.75
C ILE A 165 19.50 4.94 -0.41
N ARG A 166 19.72 5.65 0.72
CA ARG A 166 19.48 5.13 2.08
C ARG A 166 18.10 5.56 2.58
N LEU A 167 17.15 4.61 2.66
CA LEU A 167 15.77 4.85 3.12
C LEU A 167 15.64 4.61 4.62
N PHE A 168 15.15 5.63 5.34
CA PHE A 168 14.90 5.65 6.80
C PHE A 168 16.16 5.34 7.62
N HIS A 169 16.82 6.41 8.04
CA HIS A 169 17.99 6.38 8.90
C HIS A 169 17.72 5.55 10.16
N PHE A 170 18.61 4.59 10.46
CA PHE A 170 18.53 3.73 11.64
C PHE A 170 18.43 4.60 12.90
N LYS A 171 17.23 4.60 13.50
CA LYS A 171 16.83 5.33 14.71
C LYS A 171 16.93 6.86 14.59
N ALA A 172 15.78 7.52 14.80
CA ALA A 172 15.64 8.98 14.93
C ALA A 172 16.62 9.66 15.92
N ALA A 173 17.32 8.88 16.77
CA ALA A 173 18.41 9.36 17.61
C ALA A 173 19.62 9.90 16.82
N SER A 174 19.93 9.38 15.63
CA SER A 174 21.10 9.84 14.87
C SER A 174 20.91 11.20 14.18
N ALA A 175 19.67 11.69 14.05
CA ALA A 175 19.41 13.03 13.52
C ALA A 175 19.88 14.14 14.47
N LYS A 176 19.80 13.91 15.79
CA LYS A 176 20.29 14.85 16.82
C LYS A 176 21.81 14.96 16.84
N TYR A 177 22.52 13.88 16.51
CA TYR A 177 23.99 13.79 16.52
C TYR A 177 24.64 14.04 15.14
N TYR A 178 23.85 14.34 14.11
CA TYR A 178 24.33 14.54 12.73
C TYR A 178 25.25 15.76 12.58
N GLY A 179 25.13 16.74 13.48
CA GLY A 179 26.04 17.89 13.56
C GLY A 179 27.40 17.53 14.17
N GLU A 180 27.40 16.80 15.29
CA GLU A 180 28.60 16.39 16.03
C GLU A 180 29.44 15.35 15.26
N ASP A 181 28.82 14.53 14.42
CA ASP A 181 29.54 13.59 13.56
C ASP A 181 30.40 14.27 12.49
N ARG A 182 30.17 15.55 12.13
CA ARG A 182 30.96 16.22 11.08
C ARG A 182 32.39 16.54 11.49
N GLU A 183 32.65 16.72 12.77
CA GLU A 183 33.96 17.12 13.31
C GLU A 183 34.85 15.93 13.67
N LYS A 184 34.35 14.71 13.48
CA LYS A 184 35.06 13.47 13.83
C LYS A 184 36.13 13.10 12.81
N LEU A 185 37.27 12.63 13.33
CA LEU A 185 38.46 12.26 12.56
C LEU A 185 38.28 10.94 11.81
N TYR A 186 37.52 10.01 12.38
CA TYR A 186 37.36 8.66 11.82
C TYR A 186 35.89 8.32 11.54
N ASP A 187 35.67 7.61 10.44
CA ASP A 187 34.37 7.05 10.07
C ASP A 187 34.00 5.84 10.93
N GLY A 188 35.00 5.07 11.39
CA GLY A 188 34.80 3.91 12.26
C GLY A 188 36.00 3.58 13.11
N TYR A 189 35.77 3.26 14.38
CA TYR A 189 36.77 2.67 15.28
C TYR A 189 36.58 1.15 15.31
N VAL A 190 37.60 0.38 14.96
CA VAL A 190 37.53 -1.09 14.92
C VAL A 190 38.23 -1.68 16.14
N VAL A 191 37.45 -2.41 16.93
CA VAL A 191 37.92 -3.21 18.06
C VAL A 191 37.88 -4.67 17.65
N TYR A 192 39.01 -5.36 17.79
CA TYR A 192 39.19 -6.76 17.47
C TYR A 192 40.18 -7.41 18.43
N SER A 193 40.34 -8.74 18.38
CA SER A 193 41.39 -9.44 19.12
C SER A 193 42.70 -9.38 18.34
N PRO A 194 43.88 -9.23 18.98
CA PRO A 194 45.15 -9.22 18.26
C PRO A 194 45.43 -10.56 17.56
N LYS A 195 44.82 -11.66 18.01
CA LYS A 195 44.88 -12.96 17.33
C LYS A 195 44.17 -12.97 15.97
N ASP A 196 43.21 -12.07 15.77
CA ASP A 196 42.42 -11.98 14.54
C ASP A 196 42.89 -10.81 13.65
N GLU A 197 44.03 -10.19 13.97
CA GLU A 197 44.53 -8.99 13.29
C GLU A 197 44.69 -9.19 11.79
N GLU A 198 45.31 -10.29 11.37
CA GLU A 198 45.54 -10.60 9.95
C GLU A 198 44.21 -10.66 9.18
N PHE A 199 43.22 -11.34 9.75
CA PHE A 199 41.89 -11.45 9.16
C PHE A 199 41.20 -10.09 9.04
N VAL A 200 41.27 -9.27 10.08
CA VAL A 200 40.64 -7.94 10.11
C VAL A 200 41.30 -7.01 9.09
N LEU A 201 42.63 -6.98 9.02
CA LEU A 201 43.38 -6.15 8.08
C LEU A 201 43.13 -6.56 6.63
N GLN A 202 43.27 -7.85 6.31
CA GLN A 202 43.18 -8.35 4.95
C GLN A 202 41.74 -8.38 4.41
N SER A 203 40.75 -8.61 5.27
CA SER A 203 39.36 -8.75 4.84
C SER A 203 38.53 -7.50 5.11
N ILE A 204 38.37 -7.10 6.37
CA ILE A 204 37.44 -6.03 6.75
C ILE A 204 38.00 -4.66 6.37
N VAL A 205 39.24 -4.38 6.75
CA VAL A 205 39.88 -3.07 6.54
C VAL A 205 40.15 -2.85 5.06
N ALA A 206 40.71 -3.85 4.36
CA ALA A 206 40.92 -3.77 2.93
C ALA A 206 39.65 -3.37 2.15
N GLU A 207 38.50 -3.99 2.46
CA GLU A 207 37.21 -3.72 1.81
C GLU A 207 36.55 -2.39 2.19
N LEU A 208 36.86 -1.86 3.39
CA LEU A 208 36.29 -0.59 3.87
C LEU A 208 37.14 0.63 3.49
N GLU A 209 38.48 0.50 3.50
CA GLU A 209 39.39 1.59 3.11
C GLU A 209 39.51 1.71 1.59
N HIS A 210 39.63 0.59 0.85
CA HIS A 210 39.77 0.60 -0.62
C HIS A 210 38.44 0.50 -1.37
N GLY A 211 37.34 0.29 -0.64
CA GLY A 211 36.01 0.22 -1.22
C GLY A 211 35.49 1.56 -1.74
N ASN A 212 34.38 1.51 -2.48
CA ASN A 212 33.60 2.69 -2.84
C ASN A 212 32.27 2.68 -2.07
N PRO A 213 31.99 3.64 -1.16
CA PRO A 213 32.88 4.72 -0.71
C PRO A 213 34.01 4.24 0.22
N SER A 214 35.14 4.97 0.24
CA SER A 214 36.28 4.71 1.11
C SER A 214 36.06 5.30 2.51
N PHE A 215 36.28 4.53 3.56
CA PHE A 215 36.14 4.95 4.95
C PHE A 215 37.50 5.15 5.63
N GLN A 216 37.61 6.17 6.47
CA GLN A 216 38.78 6.33 7.34
C GLN A 216 38.55 5.58 8.66
N LEU A 217 39.32 4.52 8.88
CA LEU A 217 39.19 3.67 10.07
C LEU A 217 40.31 3.95 11.08
N CYS A 218 39.98 3.82 12.35
CA CYS A 218 40.94 3.79 13.46
C CYS A 218 40.94 2.37 14.04
N LEU A 219 42.07 1.70 14.01
CA LEU A 219 42.23 0.33 14.50
C LEU A 219 42.84 0.33 15.89
N HIS A 220 42.27 -0.46 16.81
CA HIS A 220 42.74 -0.53 18.20
C HIS A 220 44.25 -0.80 18.31
N TYR A 221 44.82 -1.80 17.61
CA TYR A 221 46.25 -2.12 17.75
C TYR A 221 47.20 -1.41 16.78
N ARG A 222 46.72 -0.98 15.61
CA ARG A 222 47.57 -0.36 14.57
C ARG A 222 47.75 1.14 14.81
N ASP A 223 46.65 1.82 15.17
CA ASP A 223 46.59 3.28 15.14
C ASP A 223 46.62 3.92 16.54
N LEU A 224 46.23 3.18 17.59
CA LEU A 224 46.39 3.66 18.96
C LEU A 224 47.81 3.35 19.46
N PRO A 225 48.43 4.28 20.20
CA PRO A 225 49.76 4.09 20.75
C PRO A 225 49.74 3.06 21.87
N HIS A 226 49.88 1.78 21.52
CA HIS A 226 50.27 0.73 22.49
C HIS A 226 51.78 0.68 22.71
N HIS A 227 52.56 1.34 21.82
CA HIS A 227 54.00 1.15 21.65
C HIS A 227 54.83 2.45 21.71
N ALA A 228 54.25 3.58 22.13
CA ALA A 228 54.99 4.82 22.38
C ALA A 228 55.50 4.95 23.84
N VAL A 229 55.66 3.83 24.57
CA VAL A 229 56.49 3.81 25.77
C VAL A 229 57.89 3.38 25.34
N THR A 230 58.72 4.38 25.07
CA THR A 230 60.17 4.26 25.05
C THR A 230 60.67 3.53 26.30
N SER A 231 60.96 2.24 26.14
CA SER A 231 62.03 1.43 26.73
C SER A 231 62.39 1.47 28.23
N ASN A 232 61.80 2.30 29.11
CA ASN A 232 62.40 2.54 30.43
C ASN A 232 61.43 2.53 31.64
N SER A 233 60.25 1.91 31.59
CA SER A 233 59.46 1.69 32.81
C SER A 233 58.61 0.41 32.75
N PRO A 234 58.85 -0.60 33.62
CA PRO A 234 58.13 -1.88 33.60
C PRO A 234 56.74 -1.85 34.25
N TYR A 235 56.25 -0.70 34.71
CA TYR A 235 55.02 -0.59 35.50
C TYR A 235 54.08 0.48 34.93
N MET A 236 53.43 0.20 33.80
CA MET A 236 52.22 0.94 33.38
C MET A 236 51.37 0.12 32.41
N GLN A 237 50.66 -0.86 32.95
CA GLN A 237 49.61 -1.63 32.25
C GLN A 237 48.20 -1.03 32.44
N HIS A 238 48.06 0.11 33.13
CA HIS A 238 46.77 0.69 33.54
C HIS A 238 46.22 1.81 32.63
N THR A 239 46.83 2.09 31.48
CA THR A 239 46.48 3.23 30.61
C THR A 239 45.57 2.89 29.43
N THR A 240 45.10 1.65 29.31
CA THR A 240 44.23 1.23 28.20
C THR A 240 42.83 1.87 28.23
N SER A 241 42.35 2.29 29.40
CA SER A 241 40.99 2.81 29.60
C SER A 241 40.69 4.13 28.87
N PRO A 242 41.48 5.22 29.01
CA PRO A 242 41.15 6.49 28.35
C PRO A 242 41.25 6.40 26.82
N VAL A 243 42.20 5.64 26.28
CA VAL A 243 42.47 5.61 24.83
C VAL A 243 41.30 4.98 24.05
N VAL A 244 40.65 3.96 24.61
CA VAL A 244 39.46 3.33 23.99
C VAL A 244 38.29 4.31 23.94
N VAL A 245 38.10 5.09 25.01
CA VAL A 245 37.04 6.11 25.07
C VAL A 245 37.31 7.21 24.06
N GLU A 246 38.51 7.78 24.05
CA GLU A 246 38.92 8.83 23.12
C GLU A 246 38.79 8.41 21.65
N ALA A 247 39.26 7.20 21.31
CA ALA A 247 39.15 6.68 19.96
C ALA A 247 37.69 6.45 19.53
N ALA A 248 36.84 5.98 20.44
CA ALA A 248 35.41 5.79 20.19
C ALA A 248 34.65 7.13 20.08
N GLU A 249 35.07 8.16 20.81
CA GLU A 249 34.50 9.51 20.72
C GLU A 249 34.91 10.22 19.42
N ALA A 250 36.18 10.08 19.01
CA ALA A 250 36.71 10.58 17.75
C ALA A 250 36.15 9.86 16.50
N SER A 251 35.32 8.84 16.69
CA SER A 251 34.75 8.00 15.64
C SER A 251 33.22 8.10 15.53
N ARG A 252 32.72 8.02 14.29
CA ARG A 252 31.26 8.04 14.02
C ARG A 252 30.56 6.73 14.35
N ARG A 253 31.25 5.62 14.14
CA ARG A 253 30.81 4.26 14.46
C ARG A 253 31.89 3.53 15.24
N VAL A 254 31.47 2.54 16.03
CA VAL A 254 32.37 1.59 16.69
C VAL A 254 32.05 0.21 16.15
N ILE A 255 33.00 -0.40 15.44
CA ILE A 255 32.88 -1.74 14.88
C ILE A 255 33.57 -2.69 15.85
N MET A 256 32.81 -3.58 16.47
CA MET A 256 33.33 -4.64 17.32
C MET A 256 33.30 -5.95 16.54
N VAL A 257 34.48 -6.54 16.33
CA VAL A 257 34.64 -7.86 15.73
C VAL A 257 34.53 -8.91 16.84
N LEU A 258 33.38 -9.54 16.93
CA LEU A 258 33.05 -10.52 17.94
C LEU A 258 33.46 -11.92 17.47
N SER A 259 34.58 -12.39 18.02
CA SER A 259 35.14 -13.74 17.82
C SER A 259 35.36 -14.46 19.15
N ARG A 260 35.66 -15.77 19.11
CA ARG A 260 36.10 -16.53 20.30
C ARG A 260 37.35 -15.92 20.92
N ASN A 261 38.30 -15.51 20.09
CA ASN A 261 39.54 -14.90 20.54
C ASN A 261 39.25 -13.56 21.24
N PHE A 262 38.32 -12.76 20.72
CA PHE A 262 37.91 -11.49 21.34
C PHE A 262 37.34 -11.68 22.74
N LEU A 263 36.45 -12.68 22.92
CA LEU A 263 35.86 -12.98 24.23
C LEU A 263 36.92 -13.40 25.26
N GLN A 264 37.92 -14.17 24.83
CA GLN A 264 38.97 -14.69 25.72
C GLN A 264 40.07 -13.66 26.02
N THR A 265 40.32 -12.70 25.13
CA THR A 265 41.47 -11.78 25.22
C THR A 265 41.10 -10.38 25.68
N GLU A 266 40.26 -9.67 24.93
CA GLU A 266 39.94 -8.27 25.21
C GLU A 266 38.72 -8.13 26.11
N TRP A 267 37.68 -8.92 25.86
CA TRP A 267 36.46 -8.87 26.68
C TRP A 267 36.68 -9.37 28.12
N SER A 268 37.65 -10.27 28.31
CA SER A 268 38.03 -10.77 29.63
C SER A 268 38.75 -9.71 30.49
N ARG A 269 39.26 -8.64 29.88
CA ARG A 269 39.91 -7.53 30.59
C ARG A 269 38.88 -6.56 31.13
N PHE A 270 38.81 -6.45 32.45
CA PHE A 270 37.88 -5.53 33.13
C PHE A 270 38.07 -4.06 32.69
N GLU A 271 39.32 -3.60 32.56
CA GLU A 271 39.60 -2.22 32.13
C GLU A 271 39.04 -1.92 30.74
N PHE A 272 39.22 -2.84 29.80
CA PHE A 272 38.70 -2.72 28.44
C PHE A 272 37.16 -2.73 28.42
N ARG A 273 36.55 -3.68 29.14
CA ARG A 273 35.08 -3.78 29.29
C ARG A 273 34.47 -2.50 29.86
N SER A 274 35.10 -1.94 30.89
CA SER A 274 34.65 -0.70 31.53
C SER A 274 34.79 0.51 30.59
N ALA A 275 35.93 0.65 29.91
CA ALA A 275 36.18 1.74 28.97
C ALA A 275 35.20 1.71 27.78
N LEU A 276 34.97 0.53 27.21
CA LEU A 276 34.01 0.36 26.13
C LEU A 276 32.57 0.64 26.60
N HIS A 277 32.22 0.25 27.83
CA HIS A 277 30.93 0.58 28.40
C HIS A 277 30.72 2.09 28.53
N GLU A 278 31.72 2.81 29.03
CA GLU A 278 31.64 4.27 29.13
C GLU A 278 31.57 4.93 27.75
N ALA A 279 32.35 4.45 26.77
CA ALA A 279 32.33 4.95 25.41
C ALA A 279 30.96 4.80 24.71
N LEU A 280 30.24 3.71 25.01
CA LEU A 280 28.96 3.37 24.40
C LEU A 280 27.74 3.81 25.24
N LYS A 281 27.97 4.32 26.45
CA LYS A 281 26.92 4.77 27.37
C LYS A 281 26.08 5.88 26.74
N GLY A 282 24.77 5.65 26.61
CA GLY A 282 23.85 6.56 25.92
C GLY A 282 24.05 6.68 24.39
N ARG A 283 25.07 5.99 23.83
CA ARG A 283 25.50 6.07 22.43
C ARG A 283 25.56 4.70 21.74
N ILE A 284 24.85 3.69 22.25
CA ILE A 284 24.83 2.31 21.74
C ILE A 284 24.45 2.23 20.25
N PHE A 285 23.72 3.22 19.71
CA PHE A 285 23.39 3.30 18.28
C PHE A 285 24.62 3.46 17.37
N LYS A 286 25.80 3.84 17.89
CA LYS A 286 27.07 3.86 17.16
C LYS A 286 27.69 2.48 16.97
N LEU A 287 27.27 1.48 17.76
CA LEU A 287 27.85 0.15 17.77
C LEU A 287 27.39 -0.68 16.58
N VAL A 288 28.36 -1.28 15.90
CA VAL A 288 28.22 -2.28 14.85
C VAL A 288 28.93 -3.54 15.30
N LEU A 289 28.20 -4.65 15.42
CA LEU A 289 28.72 -5.95 15.81
C LEU A 289 28.95 -6.79 14.55
N VAL A 290 30.19 -7.17 14.31
CA VAL A 290 30.58 -8.12 13.26
C VAL A 290 30.83 -9.45 13.96
N GLU A 291 29.89 -10.38 13.82
CA GLU A 291 29.92 -11.65 14.55
C GLU A 291 30.00 -12.85 13.61
N GLU A 292 30.68 -13.90 14.05
CA GLU A 292 30.61 -15.22 13.41
C GLU A 292 29.44 -16.02 14.00
N GLY A 293 28.66 -16.72 13.17
CA GLY A 293 27.43 -17.39 13.61
C GLY A 293 27.60 -18.43 14.74
N SER A 294 28.81 -18.92 14.97
CA SER A 294 29.16 -19.94 15.96
C SER A 294 29.38 -19.41 17.39
N ILE A 295 29.48 -18.09 17.60
CA ILE A 295 29.85 -17.48 18.89
C ILE A 295 28.68 -16.94 19.71
N LEU A 296 27.52 -16.76 19.05
CA LEU A 296 26.32 -16.17 19.65
C LEU A 296 25.89 -16.79 20.99
N PRO A 297 25.77 -18.13 21.14
CA PRO A 297 25.32 -18.70 22.40
C PRO A 297 26.29 -18.38 23.54
N GLU A 298 27.61 -18.46 23.31
CA GLU A 298 28.63 -18.14 24.32
C GLU A 298 28.60 -16.65 24.72
N ALA A 299 28.44 -15.76 23.73
CA ALA A 299 28.32 -14.33 23.95
C ALA A 299 27.04 -13.93 24.72
N GLU A 300 25.92 -14.64 24.49
CA GLU A 300 24.66 -14.43 25.22
C GLU A 300 24.71 -14.94 26.67
N LEU A 301 25.68 -15.75 27.06
CA LEU A 301 25.85 -16.13 28.47
C LEU A 301 26.35 -14.97 29.33
N ASP A 302 27.15 -14.02 28.80
CA ASP A 302 27.71 -12.91 29.58
C ASP A 302 26.66 -11.79 29.80
N PRO A 303 26.32 -11.44 31.06
CA PRO A 303 25.33 -10.42 31.36
C PRO A 303 25.65 -9.02 30.82
N ASP A 304 26.93 -8.63 30.70
CA ASP A 304 27.28 -7.27 30.27
C ASP A 304 27.37 -7.15 28.75
N LEU A 305 27.48 -8.26 28.03
CA LEU A 305 27.49 -8.26 26.56
C LEU A 305 26.06 -8.26 26.00
N ARG A 306 25.10 -8.88 26.71
CA ARG A 306 23.68 -8.96 26.33
C ARG A 306 23.05 -7.63 25.88
N PRO A 307 23.24 -6.48 26.57
CA PRO A 307 22.64 -5.21 26.16
C PRO A 307 23.13 -4.77 24.77
N TYR A 308 24.40 -5.01 24.46
CA TYR A 308 25.00 -4.68 23.18
C TYR A 308 24.48 -5.59 22.06
N LEU A 309 24.40 -6.90 22.31
CA LEU A 309 23.87 -7.88 21.35
C LEU A 309 22.39 -7.60 21.00
N LYS A 310 21.59 -7.15 21.98
CA LYS A 310 20.17 -6.82 21.77
C LYS A 310 19.96 -5.49 21.04
N THR A 311 20.83 -4.51 21.26
CA THR A 311 20.58 -3.11 20.84
C THR A 311 21.40 -2.68 19.62
N GLY A 312 22.60 -3.25 19.44
CA GLY A 312 23.57 -2.92 18.39
C GLY A 312 23.15 -3.43 17.01
N ALA A 313 23.73 -2.82 15.97
CA ALA A 313 23.53 -3.28 14.59
C ALA A 313 24.41 -4.51 14.33
N ARG A 314 23.80 -5.68 14.09
CA ARG A 314 24.51 -6.94 13.89
C ARG A 314 24.70 -7.27 12.41
N VAL A 315 25.91 -7.67 12.05
CA VAL A 315 26.27 -8.12 10.71
C VAL A 315 27.00 -9.44 10.84
N ARG A 316 26.41 -10.53 10.35
CA ARG A 316 27.02 -11.87 10.48
C ARG A 316 28.01 -12.13 9.35
N TRP A 317 29.21 -12.52 9.73
CA TRP A 317 30.22 -12.97 8.79
C TRP A 317 29.73 -14.18 7.98
N GLY A 318 29.95 -14.16 6.66
CA GLY A 318 29.55 -15.25 5.74
C GLY A 318 28.15 -15.13 5.11
N GLU A 319 27.36 -14.10 5.44
CA GLU A 319 26.08 -13.87 4.76
C GLU A 319 26.27 -13.35 3.32
N LYS A 320 25.38 -13.75 2.38
CA LYS A 320 25.48 -13.42 0.94
C LYS A 320 25.65 -11.93 0.60
N ARG A 321 25.19 -11.03 1.48
CA ARG A 321 25.27 -9.55 1.29
C ARG A 321 25.97 -8.88 2.47
N PHE A 322 26.96 -9.56 3.06
CA PHE A 322 27.72 -9.08 4.22
C PHE A 322 28.27 -7.66 4.00
N TRP A 323 29.03 -7.45 2.92
CA TRP A 323 29.67 -6.17 2.62
C TRP A 323 28.67 -5.04 2.37
N GLU A 324 27.59 -5.31 1.64
CA GLU A 324 26.54 -4.32 1.40
C GLU A 324 25.86 -3.88 2.69
N ARG A 325 25.60 -4.83 3.60
CA ARG A 325 25.05 -4.55 4.93
C ARG A 325 26.02 -3.76 5.79
N LEU A 326 27.30 -4.16 5.83
CA LEU A 326 28.31 -3.45 6.60
C LEU A 326 28.45 -2.00 6.13
N ARG A 327 28.56 -1.77 4.81
CA ARG A 327 28.64 -0.43 4.21
C ARG A 327 27.37 0.40 4.40
N TYR A 328 26.20 -0.25 4.50
CA TYR A 328 24.94 0.44 4.78
C TYR A 328 24.90 0.99 6.22
N VAL A 329 25.48 0.27 7.19
CA VAL A 329 25.51 0.66 8.60
C VAL A 329 26.57 1.74 8.89
N MET A 330 27.61 1.80 8.06
CA MET A 330 28.65 2.84 8.10
C MET A 330 28.11 4.25 7.77
N PRO A 331 28.77 5.34 8.23
CA PRO A 331 28.34 6.71 7.98
C PRO A 331 28.23 7.02 6.47
N SER A 332 27.46 8.05 6.11
CA SER A 332 27.30 8.45 4.70
C SER A 332 28.49 9.29 4.21
N ALA A 333 28.93 9.02 2.99
CA ALA A 333 30.03 9.72 2.32
C ALA A 333 29.75 11.21 2.01
N ASP A 334 28.51 11.69 2.20
CA ASP A 334 28.16 13.12 2.05
C ASP A 334 28.98 14.04 2.97
N SER A 335 29.53 13.52 4.06
CA SER A 335 30.45 14.26 4.92
C SER A 335 31.83 14.51 4.28
N GLN A 336 32.35 13.56 3.49
CA GLN A 336 33.67 13.66 2.87
C GLN A 336 33.66 14.65 1.69
N ARG A 337 32.58 14.68 0.89
CA ARG A 337 32.45 15.61 -0.25
C ARG A 337 32.45 17.09 0.19
N LYS A 338 31.93 17.41 1.37
CA LYS A 338 31.95 18.80 1.89
C LYS A 338 33.29 19.18 2.53
N SER A 339 33.96 18.25 3.21
CA SER A 339 35.29 18.49 3.81
C SER A 339 36.37 18.73 2.74
N CYS A 340 36.37 17.96 1.64
CA CYS A 340 37.28 18.21 0.51
C CYS A 340 37.06 19.58 -0.15
N ASN A 341 35.80 20.03 -0.27
CA ASN A 341 35.50 21.35 -0.84
C ASN A 341 35.92 22.50 0.09
N TYR A 342 35.88 22.32 1.41
CA TYR A 342 36.37 23.33 2.35
C TYR A 342 37.90 23.45 2.31
N ARG A 343 38.62 22.31 2.24
CA ARG A 343 40.09 22.29 2.16
C ARG A 343 40.63 22.84 0.84
N ARG A 344 39.83 22.80 -0.23
CA ARG A 344 40.17 23.41 -1.53
C ARG A 344 39.97 24.93 -1.57
N ASN A 345 39.17 25.50 -0.68
CA ASN A 345 38.92 26.94 -0.61
C ASN A 345 39.88 27.67 0.36
N ILE A 346 40.84 26.95 0.96
CA ILE A 346 41.81 27.49 1.92
C ILE A 346 43.25 27.45 1.37
N ASN A 347 43.46 26.86 0.19
CA ASN A 347 44.76 26.88 -0.49
C ASN A 347 44.76 27.84 -1.68
#